data_AF-A0A5K1CLY9-F1
#
_entry.id   AF-A0A5K1CLY9-F1
#
_cell.length_a   1.000
_cell.length_b   1.000
_cell.length_c   1.000
_cell.angle_alpha   90.00
_cell.angle_beta   90.00
_cell.angle_gamma   90.00
#
_symmetry.space_group_name_H-M   'P 1'
#
loop_
_entity.id
_entity.type
_entity.pdbx_description
1 polymer ?
#
loop_
_entity_poly.entity_id
_entity_poly.type
_entity_poly.pdbx_seq_one_letter_code
_entity_poly.pdbx_strand_id
1 'polypeptide(L)'
;KEFDVYAKVIVNAAGPFCDSVRRMADKDAEPIICPSSGVHIILPDYYSPEGMGLIVPKTKDGRVVFMLPWLGRTLAGTTDSNTTITMLPEPHEDEIQFILDAISDYLNVK
;
A
#
# COMPACT_ATOMS: atom_id res chain seq x y z
N LYS A 1 -11.30 13.57 27.29
CA LYS A 1 -11.69 14.96 27.67
C LYS A 1 -11.94 15.70 26.37
N GLU A 2 -13.13 16.23 26.17
CA GLU A 2 -13.50 16.94 24.95
C GLU A 2 -13.25 18.44 25.12
N PHE A 3 -13.05 19.14 24.00
CA PHE A 3 -12.85 20.58 23.95
C PHE A 3 -13.35 21.16 22.63
N ASP A 4 -13.91 22.36 22.69
CA ASP A 4 -14.39 23.09 21.52
C ASP A 4 -13.23 23.79 20.79
N VAL A 5 -13.25 23.73 19.46
CA VAL A 5 -12.26 24.39 18.59
C VAL A 5 -13.00 25.22 17.54
N TYR A 6 -12.55 26.46 17.33
CA TYR A 6 -13.14 27.40 16.37
C TYR A 6 -12.12 27.81 15.32
N ALA A 7 -12.53 27.86 14.06
CA ALA A 7 -11.68 28.28 12.94
C ALA A 7 -12.53 28.98 11.87
N LYS A 8 -11.90 29.82 11.04
CA LYS A 8 -12.58 30.45 9.88
C LYS A 8 -12.83 29.45 8.75
N VAL A 9 -11.95 28.45 8.62
CA VAL A 9 -11.98 27.42 7.59
C VAL A 9 -11.50 26.11 8.21
N ILE A 10 -12.13 24.99 7.84
CA ILE A 10 -11.74 23.63 8.25
C ILE A 10 -11.42 22.85 6.97
N VAL A 11 -10.26 22.17 6.94
CA VAL A 11 -9.83 21.32 5.83
C VAL A 11 -9.85 19.86 6.29
N ASN A 12 -10.59 19.00 5.59
CA ASN A 12 -10.58 17.56 5.80
C ASN A 12 -9.44 16.92 5.00
N ALA A 13 -8.38 16.51 5.71
CA ALA A 13 -7.23 15.80 5.14
C ALA A 13 -7.08 14.38 5.74
N ALA A 14 -8.21 13.71 6.03
CA ALA A 14 -8.23 12.42 6.74
C ALA A 14 -7.87 11.19 5.87
N GLY A 15 -7.34 11.39 4.67
CA GLY A 15 -6.93 10.31 3.76
C GLY A 15 -8.07 9.31 3.48
N PRO A 16 -7.88 8.00 3.70
CA PRO A 16 -8.94 7.00 3.47
C PRO A 16 -10.19 7.24 4.34
N PHE A 17 -10.06 7.94 5.48
CA PHE A 17 -11.18 8.25 6.38
C PHE A 17 -11.95 9.52 5.97
N CYS A 18 -11.68 10.09 4.79
CA CYS A 18 -12.32 11.32 4.35
C CYS A 18 -13.86 11.25 4.43
N ASP A 19 -14.46 10.13 3.99
CA ASP A 19 -15.92 9.97 4.00
C ASP A 19 -16.53 9.86 5.40
N SER A 20 -15.80 9.31 6.40
CA SER A 20 -16.31 9.29 7.77
C SER A 20 -16.37 10.70 8.36
N VAL A 21 -15.36 11.53 8.08
CA VAL A 21 -15.34 12.95 8.50
C VAL A 21 -16.39 13.76 7.75
N ARG A 22 -16.60 13.52 6.45
CA ARG A 22 -17.67 14.19 5.68
C ARG A 22 -19.05 13.91 6.27
N ARG A 23 -19.30 12.65 6.68
CA ARG A 23 -20.57 12.24 7.29
C ARG A 23 -20.83 12.82 8.69
N MET A 24 -19.80 13.33 9.36
CA MET A 24 -19.99 14.09 10.60
C MET A 24 -20.65 15.45 10.33
N ALA A 25 -20.40 16.05 9.17
CA ALA A 25 -20.98 17.34 8.77
C ALA A 25 -22.29 17.18 8.00
N ASP A 26 -22.39 16.16 7.13
CA ASP A 26 -23.57 15.86 6.32
C ASP A 26 -23.81 14.35 6.25
N LYS A 27 -24.87 13.87 6.91
CA LYS A 27 -25.17 12.43 7.02
C LYS A 27 -25.49 11.78 5.68
N ASP A 28 -25.99 12.54 4.71
CA ASP A 28 -26.40 12.06 3.39
C ASP A 28 -25.26 12.18 2.36
N ALA A 29 -24.04 12.49 2.80
CA ALA A 29 -22.88 12.57 1.93
C ALA A 29 -22.58 11.22 1.26
N GLU A 30 -22.74 11.20 -0.06
CA GLU A 30 -22.38 10.06 -0.91
C GLU A 30 -20.87 9.75 -0.81
N PRO A 31 -20.49 8.45 -0.78
CA PRO A 31 -19.10 8.04 -0.71
C PRO A 31 -18.33 8.44 -1.97
N ILE A 32 -17.10 8.92 -1.77
CA ILE A 32 -16.17 9.24 -2.87
C ILE A 32 -14.88 8.44 -2.79
N ILE A 33 -14.56 7.84 -1.64
CA ILE A 33 -13.36 7.05 -1.44
C ILE A 33 -13.60 5.62 -1.92
N CYS A 34 -12.76 5.14 -2.83
CA CYS A 34 -12.64 3.73 -3.20
C CYS A 34 -11.34 3.18 -2.59
N PRO A 35 -11.41 2.50 -1.43
CA PRO A 35 -10.21 2.02 -0.73
C PRO A 35 -9.57 0.82 -1.44
N SER A 36 -8.24 0.91 -1.62
CA SER A 36 -7.40 -0.20 -2.04
C SER A 36 -6.28 -0.43 -1.01
N SER A 37 -5.96 -1.70 -0.77
CA SER A 37 -4.84 -2.16 0.04
C SER A 37 -3.67 -2.56 -0.88
N GLY A 38 -2.46 -2.30 -0.40
CA GLY A 38 -1.23 -2.74 -1.05
C GLY A 38 -0.19 -3.11 0.01
N VAL A 39 0.50 -4.22 -0.21
CA VAL A 39 1.52 -4.73 0.72
C VAL A 39 2.91 -4.70 0.11
N HIS A 40 3.91 -4.65 0.98
CA HIS A 40 5.31 -4.87 0.61
C HIS A 40 5.92 -5.92 1.54
N ILE A 41 6.84 -6.72 1.01
CA ILE A 41 7.62 -7.69 1.79
C ILE A 41 9.08 -7.28 1.86
N ILE A 42 9.76 -7.72 2.92
CA ILE A 42 11.19 -7.50 3.11
C ILE A 42 11.93 -8.81 2.86
N LEU A 43 12.90 -8.77 1.96
CA LEU A 43 13.76 -9.87 1.57
C LEU A 43 15.22 -9.55 1.95
N PRO A 44 16.10 -10.56 2.00
CA PRO A 44 17.54 -10.35 2.09
C PRO A 44 18.09 -9.36 1.05
N ASP A 45 19.22 -8.73 1.37
CA ASP A 45 19.90 -7.74 0.53
C ASP A 45 20.35 -8.28 -0.82
N TYR A 46 20.80 -9.54 -0.88
CA TYR A 46 21.28 -10.17 -2.12
C TYR A 46 20.23 -10.30 -3.24
N TYR A 47 18.96 -9.95 -2.98
CA TYR A 47 17.91 -9.88 -3.98
C TYR A 47 17.85 -8.55 -4.75
N SER A 48 18.56 -7.51 -4.32
CA SER A 48 18.71 -6.26 -5.08
C SER A 48 20.15 -5.74 -5.04
N PRO A 49 20.68 -5.20 -6.16
CA PRO A 49 21.99 -4.57 -6.15
C PRO A 49 21.99 -3.31 -5.28
N GLU A 50 23.12 -3.04 -4.63
CA GLU A 50 23.28 -1.82 -3.84
C GLU A 50 23.13 -0.57 -4.72
N GLY A 51 22.33 0.40 -4.28
CA GLY A 51 22.12 1.67 -4.98
C GLY A 51 21.29 1.60 -6.26
N MET A 52 20.72 0.43 -6.62
CA MET A 52 19.91 0.27 -7.82
C MET A 52 18.57 -0.44 -7.53
N GLY A 53 17.47 0.18 -7.92
CA GLY A 53 16.15 -0.45 -7.93
C GLY A 53 15.94 -1.30 -9.17
N LEU A 54 15.26 -2.44 -9.02
CA LEU A 54 14.82 -3.31 -10.11
C LEU A 54 13.32 -3.15 -10.33
N ILE A 55 12.92 -3.34 -11.59
CA ILE A 55 11.53 -3.36 -12.02
C ILE A 55 11.24 -4.71 -12.68
N VAL A 56 10.20 -5.39 -12.20
CA VAL A 56 9.60 -6.56 -12.82
C VAL A 56 8.43 -6.07 -13.66
N PRO A 57 8.57 -5.96 -15.00
CA PRO A 57 7.65 -5.18 -15.83
C PRO A 57 6.35 -5.92 -16.16
N LYS A 58 6.25 -7.21 -15.88
CA LYS A 58 5.06 -8.01 -16.22
C LYS A 58 4.85 -9.14 -15.22
N THR A 59 3.97 -8.91 -14.25
CA THR A 59 3.37 -9.97 -13.44
C THR A 59 2.36 -10.77 -14.29
N LYS A 60 1.85 -11.89 -13.75
CA LYS A 60 0.83 -12.73 -14.41
C LYS A 60 -0.44 -11.95 -14.82
N ASP A 61 -0.77 -10.87 -14.11
CA ASP A 61 -1.93 -10.02 -14.35
C ASP A 61 -1.59 -8.66 -15.00
N GLY A 62 -0.34 -8.45 -15.44
CA GLY A 62 0.07 -7.25 -16.17
C GLY A 62 0.43 -6.04 -15.30
N ARG A 63 0.47 -6.19 -13.98
CA ARG A 63 1.03 -5.22 -13.04
C ARG A 63 2.57 -5.23 -13.07
N VAL A 64 3.14 -4.29 -12.33
CA VAL A 64 4.59 -4.10 -12.14
C VAL A 64 4.91 -4.29 -10.67
N VAL A 65 6.02 -4.98 -10.38
CA VAL A 65 6.59 -5.10 -9.04
C VAL A 65 7.97 -4.44 -9.02
N PHE A 66 8.27 -3.68 -7.97
CA PHE A 66 9.57 -3.10 -7.72
C PHE A 66 10.33 -3.93 -6.69
N MET A 67 11.65 -3.98 -6.84
CA MET A 67 12.56 -4.48 -5.82
C MET A 67 13.58 -3.38 -5.52
N LEU A 68 13.55 -2.83 -4.32
CA LEU A 68 14.33 -1.64 -3.96
C LEU A 68 15.27 -1.97 -2.80
N PRO A 69 16.56 -1.60 -2.88
CA PRO A 69 17.46 -1.69 -1.74
C PRO A 69 17.02 -0.69 -0.66
N TRP A 70 16.72 -1.19 0.54
CA TRP A 70 16.24 -0.39 1.67
C TRP A 70 16.82 -0.92 2.98
N LEU A 71 17.59 -0.08 3.69
CA LEU A 71 18.18 -0.39 5.00
C LEU A 71 18.93 -1.73 5.08
N GLY A 72 19.74 -2.05 4.06
CA GLY A 72 20.50 -3.31 4.00
C GLY A 72 19.62 -4.54 3.78
N ARG A 73 18.45 -4.35 3.17
CA ARG A 73 17.48 -5.38 2.76
C ARG A 73 16.91 -5.01 1.39
N THR A 74 16.08 -5.89 0.84
CA THR A 74 15.33 -5.62 -0.39
C THR A 74 13.84 -5.49 -0.07
N LEU A 75 13.23 -4.35 -0.35
CA LEU A 75 11.79 -4.13 -0.30
C LEU A 75 11.17 -4.54 -1.64
N ALA A 76 10.23 -5.49 -1.64
CA ALA A 76 9.52 -5.93 -2.84
C ALA A 76 8.02 -5.65 -2.75
N GLY A 77 7.42 -5.13 -3.81
CA GLY A 77 5.98 -4.79 -3.86
C GLY A 77 5.60 -3.88 -5.04
N THR A 78 4.36 -3.41 -5.16
CA THR A 78 3.22 -3.58 -4.25
C THR A 78 2.14 -4.48 -4.85
N THR A 79 1.14 -4.84 -4.04
CA THR A 79 -0.17 -5.33 -4.48
C THR A 79 -1.19 -4.20 -4.59
N ASP A 80 -2.36 -4.55 -5.12
CA ASP A 80 -3.54 -3.68 -5.27
C ASP A 80 -4.78 -4.59 -5.12
N SER A 81 -5.49 -4.42 -4.00
CA SER A 81 -6.60 -5.27 -3.57
C SER A 81 -7.72 -4.41 -3.00
N ASN A 82 -8.95 -4.55 -3.50
CA ASN A 82 -10.10 -3.86 -2.93
C ASN A 82 -10.26 -4.23 -1.45
N THR A 83 -10.43 -3.24 -0.57
CA THR A 83 -10.43 -3.47 0.88
C THR A 83 -11.51 -2.68 1.60
N THR A 84 -11.68 -2.94 2.89
CA THR A 84 -12.43 -2.06 3.79
C THR A 84 -11.46 -1.17 4.55
N ILE A 85 -11.88 0.06 4.86
CA ILE A 85 -11.03 0.99 5.59
C ILE A 85 -10.87 0.51 7.04
N THR A 86 -9.63 0.30 7.44
CA THR A 86 -9.23 -0.05 8.81
C THR A 86 -8.04 0.81 9.23
N MET A 87 -7.90 1.06 10.54
CA MET A 87 -6.72 1.71 11.10
C MET A 87 -5.48 0.81 11.08
N LEU A 88 -5.70 -0.51 10.99
CA LEU A 88 -4.66 -1.53 11.05
C LEU A 88 -4.85 -2.49 9.87
N PRO A 89 -4.53 -2.08 8.63
CA PRO A 89 -4.51 -3.01 7.51
C PRO A 89 -3.40 -4.04 7.74
N GLU A 90 -3.71 -5.31 7.45
CA GLU A 90 -2.79 -6.43 7.60
C GLU A 90 -2.55 -7.07 6.24
N PRO A 91 -1.34 -7.60 5.99
CA PRO A 91 -1.06 -8.29 4.75
C PRO A 91 -1.78 -9.65 4.72
N HIS A 92 -2.31 -10.01 3.55
CA HIS A 92 -2.86 -11.33 3.32
C HIS A 92 -1.83 -12.27 2.66
N GLU A 93 -1.95 -13.57 2.92
CA GLU A 93 -1.00 -14.58 2.41
C GLU A 93 -0.98 -14.65 0.88
N ASP A 94 -2.12 -14.44 0.23
CA ASP A 94 -2.25 -14.39 -1.23
C ASP A 94 -1.51 -13.18 -1.85
N GLU A 95 -1.50 -12.04 -1.17
CA GLU A 95 -0.72 -10.86 -1.57
C GLU A 95 0.79 -11.09 -1.44
N ILE A 96 1.22 -11.78 -0.37
CA ILE A 96 2.61 -12.21 -0.19
C ILE A 96 3.01 -13.16 -1.31
N GLN A 97 2.20 -14.20 -1.56
CA GLN A 97 2.46 -15.18 -2.60
C GLN A 97 2.47 -14.53 -3.99
N PHE A 98 1.60 -13.54 -4.25
CA PHE A 98 1.60 -12.79 -5.50
C PHE A 98 2.96 -12.11 -5.75
N ILE A 99 3.53 -11.45 -4.73
CA ILE A 99 4.83 -10.78 -4.87
C ILE A 99 5.93 -11.83 -5.12
N LEU A 100 5.94 -12.92 -4.35
CA LEU A 100 6.93 -14.00 -4.50
C LEU A 100 6.86 -14.65 -5.89
N ASP A 101 5.65 -14.96 -6.37
CA ASP A 101 5.42 -15.49 -7.71
C ASP A 101 5.94 -14.54 -8.77
N ALA A 102 5.64 -13.24 -8.64
CA ALA A 102 6.03 -12.22 -9.61
C ALA A 102 7.55 -12.09 -9.76
N ILE A 103 8.30 -12.19 -8.66
CA ILE A 103 9.75 -12.01 -8.68
C ILE A 103 10.51 -13.31 -8.95
N SER A 104 9.93 -14.48 -8.63
CA SER A 104 10.63 -15.77 -8.72
C SER A 104 11.11 -16.10 -10.14
N ASP A 105 10.33 -15.77 -11.17
CA ASP A 105 10.71 -15.97 -12.58
C ASP A 105 11.94 -15.13 -13.01
N TYR A 106 12.26 -14.07 -12.26
CA TYR A 106 13.33 -13.12 -12.57
C TYR A 106 14.59 -13.31 -11.73
N LEU A 107 14.51 -14.15 -10.69
CA LEU A 107 15.57 -14.34 -9.72
C LEU A 107 16.14 -15.74 -9.85
N ASN A 108 17.42 -15.81 -10.24
CA ASN A 108 18.16 -17.07 -10.25
C ASN A 108 19.17 -17.05 -9.11
N VAL A 109 18.69 -17.26 -7.88
CA VAL A 109 19.56 -17.34 -6.70
C VAL A 109 20.08 -18.77 -6.59
N LYS A 110 21.39 -18.93 -6.83
CA LYS A 110 22.11 -20.19 -6.61
C LYS A 110 22.46 -20.37 -5.14
#